data_AF-A0A6J2Q2K0-F1
#
_entry.id   AF-A0A6J2Q2K0-F1
#
_cell.length_a   1.000
_cell.length_b   1.000
_cell.length_c   1.000
_cell.angle_alpha   90.00
_cell.angle_beta   90.00
_cell.angle_gamma   90.00
#
_symmetry.space_group_name_H-M   'P 1'
#
loop_
_entity.id
_entity.type
_entity.pdbx_description
1 polymer ?
#
loop_
_entity_poly.entity_id
_entity_poly.type
_entity_poly.pdbx_seq_one_letter_code
_entity_poly.pdbx_strand_id
1 'polypeptide(L)'
;MFGLFRKHKPVKIRSRNENTKYGVAAKDVKELLKKGCKLLQLPSSDAHVCLYADGTKVTEEFFPTLPDNTELVVLCRDQTWSGVVCDLGQLLSTDRHADGLIEAAKGLLSDEQTPKRRKILMDLLLNLEDRSELESREEHEDWFTGVDARFKTKSAYMKFNCESRIRGYMKEVDGATKTIQKAKVREEFLKTSKSLAQMVKTARHNGCYFDRTEKQPDRLCTQEGWFTCQGSYEQKVCQSLHSINPYGSRESRIVFSTWNLDHRIEKKRTIIPALLEALQNHKSSDINLNYFYRLLFTRENLKLVHIVCHKKGAHNLLCDTNEMFRRASDSEKQKVKGKRRRLV
;
A
#
# COMPACT_ATOMS: atom_id res chain seq x y z
N MET A 1 -9.12 4.29 69.33
CA MET A 1 -8.81 4.16 67.88
C MET A 1 -10.10 4.28 67.10
N PHE A 2 -10.41 5.48 66.59
CA PHE A 2 -11.58 5.71 65.75
C PHE A 2 -11.26 5.31 64.32
N GLY A 3 -11.86 4.23 63.84
CA GLY A 3 -11.76 3.82 62.43
C GLY A 3 -12.40 4.89 61.56
N LEU A 4 -11.60 5.56 60.74
CA LEU A 4 -12.09 6.38 59.63
C LEU A 4 -12.97 5.50 58.75
N PHE A 5 -14.29 5.73 58.77
CA PHE A 5 -15.20 5.17 57.79
C PHE A 5 -14.72 5.62 56.41
N ARG A 6 -14.05 4.72 55.67
CA ARG A 6 -13.66 4.97 54.28
C ARG A 6 -14.95 5.19 53.50
N LYS A 7 -15.16 6.43 53.04
CA LYS A 7 -16.30 6.78 52.19
C LYS A 7 -16.25 5.88 50.95
N HIS A 8 -17.39 5.29 50.59
CA HIS A 8 -17.50 4.53 49.35
C HIS A 8 -17.28 5.48 48.17
N LYS A 9 -16.31 5.15 47.33
CA LYS A 9 -16.00 5.90 46.12
C LYS A 9 -16.82 5.36 44.96
N PRO A 10 -17.66 6.19 44.30
CA PRO A 10 -18.34 5.78 43.08
C PRO A 10 -17.36 5.79 41.91
N VAL A 11 -17.31 4.71 41.15
CA VAL A 11 -16.50 4.56 39.93
C VAL A 11 -17.33 3.87 38.85
N LYS A 12 -16.90 3.99 37.59
CA LYS A 12 -17.49 3.27 36.46
C LYS A 12 -16.52 2.19 36.03
N ILE A 13 -16.99 0.95 35.94
CA ILE A 13 -16.19 -0.19 35.48
C ILE A 13 -16.69 -0.71 34.14
N ARG A 14 -15.78 -1.24 33.32
CA ARG A 14 -16.09 -2.05 32.13
C ARG A 14 -15.16 -3.26 32.06
N SER A 15 -15.55 -4.25 31.27
CA SER A 15 -14.64 -5.33 30.86
C SER A 15 -13.75 -4.84 29.70
N ARG A 16 -12.66 -5.58 29.42
CA ARG A 16 -11.77 -5.27 28.30
C ARG A 16 -12.48 -5.28 26.96
N ASN A 17 -13.35 -6.26 26.71
CA ASN A 17 -13.92 -6.55 25.40
C ASN A 17 -15.30 -5.94 25.18
N GLU A 18 -15.92 -5.36 26.21
CA GLU A 18 -17.25 -4.76 26.13
C GLU A 18 -17.17 -3.27 26.38
N ASN A 19 -17.97 -2.52 25.64
CA ASN A 19 -18.06 -1.06 25.79
C ASN A 19 -19.08 -0.64 26.85
N THR A 20 -19.86 -1.57 27.40
CA THR A 20 -20.86 -1.31 28.43
C THR A 20 -20.17 -0.96 29.75
N LYS A 21 -20.59 0.16 30.35
CA LYS A 21 -20.05 0.67 31.62
C LYS A 21 -21.08 0.48 32.73
N TYR A 22 -20.60 0.11 33.91
CA TYR A 22 -21.41 -0.11 35.09
C TYR A 22 -20.92 0.76 36.25
N GLY A 23 -21.84 1.41 36.96
CA GLY A 23 -21.51 2.14 38.18
C GLY A 23 -21.30 1.20 39.37
N VAL A 24 -20.18 1.34 40.08
CA VAL A 24 -19.87 0.57 41.29
C VAL A 24 -19.36 1.52 42.37
N ALA A 25 -19.90 1.39 43.58
CA ALA A 25 -19.38 2.07 44.76
C ALA A 25 -18.57 1.09 45.62
N ALA A 26 -17.31 1.41 45.92
CA ALA A 26 -16.39 0.55 46.68
C ALA A 26 -15.51 1.36 47.63
N LYS A 27 -15.13 0.77 48.77
CA LYS A 27 -14.28 1.41 49.78
C LYS A 27 -12.77 1.19 49.55
N ASP A 28 -12.43 0.15 48.80
CA ASP A 28 -11.07 -0.31 48.49
C ASP A 28 -11.06 -1.11 47.18
N VAL A 29 -9.88 -1.38 46.62
CA VAL A 29 -9.72 -2.09 45.34
C VAL A 29 -10.20 -3.53 45.46
N LYS A 30 -9.98 -4.18 46.61
CA LYS A 30 -10.47 -5.54 46.87
C LYS A 30 -12.01 -5.64 46.76
N GLU A 31 -12.75 -4.70 47.35
CA GLU A 31 -14.21 -4.63 47.24
C GLU A 31 -14.64 -4.30 45.81
N LEU A 32 -13.94 -3.38 45.14
CA LEU A 32 -14.19 -3.03 43.74
C LEU A 32 -14.07 -4.25 42.84
N LEU A 33 -12.99 -5.01 42.94
CA LEU A 33 -12.75 -6.22 42.13
C LEU A 33 -13.78 -7.30 42.44
N LYS A 34 -14.13 -7.51 43.72
CA LYS A 34 -15.17 -8.47 44.09
C LYS A 34 -16.52 -8.13 43.46
N LYS A 35 -16.94 -6.87 43.53
CA LYS A 35 -18.20 -6.40 42.92
C LYS A 35 -18.12 -6.43 41.39
N GLY A 36 -17.01 -5.96 40.84
CA GLY A 36 -16.80 -5.82 39.40
C GLY A 36 -16.68 -7.15 38.68
N CYS A 37 -15.90 -8.10 39.20
CA CYS A 37 -15.81 -9.45 38.64
C CYS A 37 -17.17 -10.16 38.67
N LYS A 38 -17.96 -10.00 39.75
CA LYS A 38 -19.31 -10.56 39.82
C LYS A 38 -20.23 -9.94 38.77
N LEU A 39 -20.17 -8.61 38.59
CA LEU A 39 -21.04 -7.88 37.68
C LEU A 39 -20.70 -8.17 36.20
N LEU A 40 -19.41 -8.25 35.90
CA LEU A 40 -18.87 -8.50 34.55
C LEU A 40 -18.70 -10.00 34.24
N GLN A 41 -19.10 -10.89 35.16
CA GLN A 41 -18.93 -12.34 35.05
C GLN A 41 -17.49 -12.79 34.75
N LEU A 42 -16.52 -12.08 35.33
CA LEU A 42 -15.08 -12.34 35.16
C LEU A 42 -14.52 -13.22 36.30
N PRO A 43 -13.48 -14.04 36.04
CA PRO A 43 -12.75 -14.72 37.10
C PRO A 43 -12.19 -13.74 38.13
N SER A 44 -12.34 -14.05 39.41
CA SER A 44 -11.80 -13.22 40.49
C SER A 44 -10.31 -13.52 40.79
N SER A 45 -9.82 -14.69 40.38
CA SER A 45 -8.40 -15.05 40.43
C SER A 45 -7.60 -14.19 39.45
N ASP A 46 -6.55 -13.53 39.94
CA ASP A 46 -5.67 -12.65 39.18
C ASP A 46 -6.40 -11.50 38.47
N ALA A 47 -7.48 -11.00 39.07
CA ALA A 47 -8.15 -9.81 38.59
C ALA A 47 -7.41 -8.55 39.05
N HIS A 48 -7.24 -7.60 38.14
CA HIS A 48 -6.70 -6.28 38.42
C HIS A 48 -7.49 -5.20 37.69
N VAL A 49 -7.25 -3.96 38.09
CA VAL A 49 -7.97 -2.80 37.55
C VAL A 49 -6.99 -1.71 37.17
N CYS A 50 -7.28 -1.00 36.09
CA CYS A 50 -6.51 0.14 35.63
C CYS A 50 -7.44 1.28 35.19
N LEU A 51 -6.87 2.48 35.03
CA LEU A 51 -7.57 3.60 34.43
C LEU A 51 -7.92 3.32 32.98
N TYR A 52 -9.12 3.72 32.55
CA TYR A 52 -9.51 3.64 31.15
C TYR A 52 -8.69 4.58 30.26
N ALA A 53 -8.24 5.74 30.76
CA ALA A 53 -7.57 6.75 29.96
C ALA A 53 -6.22 6.29 29.38
N ASP A 54 -5.39 5.65 30.20
CA ASP A 54 -3.98 5.38 29.90
C ASP A 54 -3.50 3.97 30.30
N GLY A 55 -4.33 3.18 30.99
CA GLY A 55 -3.93 1.87 31.49
C GLY A 55 -3.13 1.88 32.79
N THR A 56 -3.02 3.03 33.47
CA THR A 56 -2.34 3.11 34.77
C THR A 56 -3.00 2.17 35.78
N LYS A 57 -2.21 1.25 36.36
CA LYS A 57 -2.70 0.27 37.33
C LYS A 57 -3.21 0.96 38.59
N VAL A 58 -4.42 0.60 39.02
CA VAL A 58 -5.03 1.15 40.23
C VAL A 58 -4.68 0.28 41.43
N THR A 59 -3.82 0.83 42.30
CA THR A 59 -3.42 0.22 43.57
C THR A 59 -4.34 0.67 44.71
N GLU A 60 -4.27 -0.01 45.86
CA GLU A 60 -5.02 0.37 47.06
C GLU A 60 -4.70 1.79 47.57
N GLU A 61 -3.49 2.28 47.30
CA GLU A 61 -3.05 3.63 47.67
C GLU A 61 -3.53 4.68 46.65
N PHE A 62 -3.63 4.30 45.38
CA PHE A 62 -4.06 5.21 44.32
C PHE A 62 -5.59 5.33 44.25
N PHE A 63 -6.34 4.28 44.55
CA PHE A 63 -7.81 4.27 44.45
C PHE A 63 -8.50 5.41 45.21
N PRO A 64 -8.12 5.77 46.46
CA PRO A 64 -8.73 6.87 47.20
C PRO A 64 -8.54 8.25 46.55
N THR A 65 -7.45 8.44 45.79
CA THR A 65 -7.11 9.74 45.16
C THR A 65 -7.86 9.96 43.85
N LEU A 66 -8.51 8.93 43.30
CA LEU A 66 -9.28 9.04 42.05
C LEU A 66 -10.49 9.96 42.21
N PRO A 67 -10.82 10.80 41.21
CA PRO A 67 -12.09 11.52 41.19
C PRO A 67 -13.29 10.58 41.22
N ASP A 68 -14.42 11.08 41.71
CA ASP A 68 -15.68 10.35 41.65
C ASP A 68 -16.10 10.09 40.20
N ASN A 69 -16.68 8.93 39.94
CA ASN A 69 -17.07 8.41 38.63
C ASN A 69 -15.91 8.18 37.64
N THR A 70 -14.68 8.05 38.14
CA THR A 70 -13.52 7.64 37.33
C THR A 70 -13.83 6.33 36.57
N GLU A 71 -13.46 6.29 35.30
CA GLU A 71 -13.63 5.12 34.44
C GLU A 71 -12.46 4.15 34.56
N LEU A 72 -12.78 2.90 34.84
CA LEU A 72 -11.86 1.83 35.15
C LEU A 72 -12.14 0.61 34.26
N VAL A 73 -11.08 -0.12 33.93
CA VAL A 73 -11.17 -1.38 33.18
C VAL A 73 -10.75 -2.51 34.09
N VAL A 74 -11.62 -3.51 34.23
CA VAL A 74 -11.31 -4.75 34.95
C VAL A 74 -10.68 -5.72 33.95
N LEU A 75 -9.50 -6.22 34.33
CA LEU A 75 -8.65 -7.11 33.54
C LEU A 75 -8.42 -8.40 34.32
N CYS A 76 -8.20 -9.51 33.62
CA CYS A 76 -7.86 -10.80 34.22
C CYS A 76 -6.52 -11.30 33.72
N ARG A 77 -5.75 -11.95 34.60
CA ARG A 77 -4.47 -12.62 34.26
C ARG A 77 -3.45 -11.65 33.66
N ASP A 78 -2.93 -11.95 32.49
CA ASP A 78 -1.92 -11.22 31.73
C ASP A 78 -2.52 -10.12 30.83
N GLN A 79 -3.82 -9.87 30.92
CA GLN A 79 -4.46 -8.83 30.13
C GLN A 79 -3.94 -7.43 30.49
N THR A 80 -3.71 -6.64 29.46
CA THR A 80 -3.28 -5.25 29.55
C THR A 80 -4.27 -4.31 28.88
N TRP A 81 -4.22 -3.05 29.29
CA TRP A 81 -4.99 -1.95 28.72
C TRP A 81 -4.04 -0.79 28.42
N SER A 82 -4.21 -0.17 27.27
CA SER A 82 -3.36 0.95 26.79
C SER A 82 -4.22 2.14 26.36
N GLY A 83 -5.36 2.33 27.03
CA GLY A 83 -6.28 3.40 26.70
C GLY A 83 -7.07 3.13 25.42
N VAL A 84 -7.43 4.22 24.75
CA VAL A 84 -8.19 4.22 23.48
C VAL A 84 -7.50 3.38 22.38
N VAL A 85 -6.19 3.16 22.46
CA VAL A 85 -5.46 2.26 21.54
C VAL A 85 -6.02 0.83 21.58
N CYS A 86 -6.46 0.34 22.74
CA CYS A 86 -7.12 -0.96 22.84
C CYS A 86 -8.46 -0.99 22.11
N ASP A 87 -9.28 0.06 22.25
CA ASP A 87 -10.57 0.16 21.55
C ASP A 87 -10.35 0.23 20.02
N LEU A 88 -9.33 0.97 19.55
CA LEU A 88 -8.94 1.00 18.13
C LEU A 88 -8.47 -0.37 17.64
N GLY A 89 -7.65 -1.07 18.42
CA GLY A 89 -7.18 -2.41 18.09
C GLY A 89 -8.32 -3.42 17.98
N GLN A 90 -9.32 -3.32 18.85
CA GLN A 90 -10.54 -4.12 18.78
C GLN A 90 -11.31 -3.85 17.49
N LEU A 91 -11.56 -2.58 17.15
CA LEU A 91 -12.23 -2.20 15.91
C LEU A 91 -11.52 -2.78 14.68
N LEU A 92 -10.18 -2.66 14.62
CA LEU A 92 -9.38 -3.17 13.52
C LEU A 92 -9.32 -4.72 13.45
N SER A 93 -9.66 -5.42 14.52
CA SER A 93 -9.61 -6.90 14.60
C SER A 93 -10.96 -7.58 14.35
N THR A 94 -11.94 -6.85 13.80
CA THR A 94 -13.35 -7.29 13.76
C THR A 94 -13.73 -8.10 12.51
N ASP A 95 -12.78 -8.80 11.87
CA ASP A 95 -13.07 -9.71 10.74
C ASP A 95 -14.16 -10.75 11.07
N ARG A 96 -14.33 -11.08 12.35
CA ARG A 96 -15.26 -12.11 12.86
C ARG A 96 -16.74 -11.69 12.87
N HIS A 97 -17.04 -10.40 12.72
CA HIS A 97 -18.42 -9.86 12.73
C HIS A 97 -18.67 -8.85 11.60
N ALA A 98 -18.01 -9.02 10.46
CA ALA A 98 -18.08 -8.08 9.33
C ALA A 98 -19.52 -7.73 8.94
N ASP A 99 -20.42 -8.73 8.81
CA ASP A 99 -21.81 -8.50 8.39
C ASP A 99 -22.59 -7.60 9.37
N GLY A 100 -22.48 -7.86 10.68
CA GLY A 100 -23.15 -7.06 11.70
C GLY A 100 -22.62 -5.62 11.75
N LEU A 101 -21.31 -5.43 11.53
CA LEU A 101 -20.71 -4.11 11.42
C LEU A 101 -21.12 -3.37 10.16
N ILE A 102 -21.21 -4.06 9.02
CA ILE A 102 -21.66 -3.51 7.74
C ILE A 102 -23.09 -3.00 7.88
N GLU A 103 -24.00 -3.81 8.41
CA GLU A 103 -25.40 -3.41 8.61
C GLU A 103 -25.52 -2.26 9.61
N ALA A 104 -24.75 -2.28 10.70
CA ALA A 104 -24.72 -1.16 11.64
C ALA A 104 -24.20 0.14 10.98
N ALA A 105 -23.13 0.05 10.18
CA ALA A 105 -22.56 1.21 9.48
C ALA A 105 -23.50 1.76 8.39
N LYS A 106 -24.22 0.89 7.66
CA LYS A 106 -25.28 1.28 6.71
C LYS A 106 -26.45 1.97 7.42
N GLY A 107 -26.88 1.41 8.55
CA GLY A 107 -27.93 2.01 9.39
C GLY A 107 -27.54 3.41 9.86
N LEU A 108 -26.31 3.56 10.39
CA LEU A 108 -25.78 4.86 10.80
C LEU A 108 -25.67 5.85 9.63
N LEU A 109 -25.31 5.37 8.44
CA LEU A 109 -25.13 6.23 7.26
C LEU A 109 -26.46 6.80 6.75
N SER A 110 -27.56 6.02 6.84
CA SER A 110 -28.88 6.39 6.30
C SER A 110 -29.40 7.73 6.86
N ASP A 111 -29.20 7.98 8.15
CA ASP A 111 -29.71 9.18 8.83
C ASP A 111 -28.61 10.24 9.10
N GLU A 112 -27.36 9.97 8.76
CA GLU A 112 -26.22 10.83 9.13
C GLU A 112 -26.14 12.11 8.29
N GLN A 113 -26.28 13.26 8.95
CA GLN A 113 -26.26 14.56 8.28
C GLN A 113 -24.85 15.17 8.16
N THR A 114 -23.93 14.82 9.07
CA THR A 114 -22.63 15.47 9.10
C THR A 114 -21.71 14.92 7.99
N PRO A 115 -21.13 15.78 7.13
CA PRO A 115 -20.25 15.31 6.04
C PRO A 115 -19.05 14.50 6.54
N LYS A 116 -18.48 14.89 7.69
CA LYS A 116 -17.35 14.19 8.30
C LYS A 116 -17.70 12.76 8.71
N ARG A 117 -18.83 12.55 9.41
CA ARG A 117 -19.22 11.21 9.85
C ARG A 117 -19.66 10.36 8.67
N ARG A 118 -20.38 10.92 7.68
CA ARG A 118 -20.67 10.23 6.42
C ARG A 118 -19.39 9.73 5.74
N LYS A 119 -18.36 10.58 5.64
CA LYS A 119 -17.09 10.18 5.03
C LYS A 119 -16.42 9.04 5.79
N ILE A 120 -16.35 9.12 7.11
CA ILE A 120 -15.78 8.04 7.95
C ILE A 120 -16.56 6.72 7.78
N LEU A 121 -17.89 6.78 7.79
CA LEU A 121 -18.75 5.60 7.62
C LEU A 121 -18.61 4.99 6.22
N MET A 122 -18.59 5.82 5.18
CA MET A 122 -18.35 5.37 3.81
C MET A 122 -16.96 4.74 3.66
N ASP A 123 -15.93 5.37 4.20
CA ASP A 123 -14.57 4.82 4.16
C ASP A 123 -14.49 3.49 4.91
N LEU A 124 -15.16 3.37 6.06
CA LEU A 124 -15.26 2.10 6.78
C LEU A 124 -15.97 1.03 5.95
N LEU A 125 -17.15 1.33 5.39
CA LEU A 125 -17.92 0.40 4.56
C LEU A 125 -17.13 -0.06 3.35
N LEU A 126 -16.43 0.84 2.66
CA LEU A 126 -15.59 0.51 1.51
C LEU A 126 -14.49 -0.51 1.85
N ASN A 127 -13.99 -0.52 3.09
CA ASN A 127 -12.99 -1.48 3.54
C ASN A 127 -13.61 -2.77 4.10
N LEU A 128 -14.78 -2.69 4.76
CA LEU A 128 -15.49 -3.87 5.28
C LEU A 128 -16.12 -4.71 4.16
N GLU A 129 -16.58 -4.06 3.09
CA GLU A 129 -17.12 -4.70 1.89
C GLU A 129 -16.03 -5.00 0.85
N ASP A 130 -14.76 -5.15 1.27
CA ASP A 130 -13.70 -5.62 0.39
C ASP A 130 -14.05 -7.01 -0.15
N ARG A 131 -14.03 -7.14 -1.48
CA ARG A 131 -14.28 -8.40 -2.19
C ARG A 131 -13.10 -8.74 -3.08
N SER A 132 -11.90 -8.54 -2.54
CA SER A 132 -10.67 -8.73 -3.30
C SER A 132 -10.44 -10.20 -3.61
N GLU A 133 -10.92 -11.14 -2.81
CA GLU A 133 -10.87 -12.59 -3.02
C GLU A 133 -11.58 -13.06 -4.30
N LEU A 134 -12.66 -12.39 -4.71
CA LEU A 134 -13.35 -12.68 -5.97
C LEU A 134 -12.47 -12.29 -7.16
N GLU A 135 -12.28 -13.17 -8.14
CA GLU A 135 -11.31 -12.95 -9.23
C GLU A 135 -11.98 -12.84 -10.60
N SER A 136 -13.03 -13.62 -10.85
CA SER A 136 -13.70 -13.66 -12.15
C SER A 136 -14.75 -12.56 -12.30
N ARG A 137 -15.11 -12.28 -13.55
CA ARG A 137 -16.18 -11.33 -13.88
C ARG A 137 -17.54 -11.84 -13.43
N GLU A 138 -17.73 -13.14 -13.50
CA GLU A 138 -18.95 -13.83 -13.12
C GLU A 138 -19.19 -13.74 -11.59
N GLU A 139 -18.13 -13.82 -10.79
CA GLU A 139 -18.20 -13.68 -9.33
C GLU A 139 -18.40 -12.23 -8.85
N HIS A 140 -17.87 -11.24 -9.57
CA HIS A 140 -17.86 -9.84 -9.11
C HIS A 140 -18.13 -8.85 -10.25
N GLU A 141 -19.33 -8.90 -10.84
CA GLU A 141 -19.71 -8.09 -12.00
C GLU A 141 -19.51 -6.57 -11.81
N ASP A 142 -19.88 -6.02 -10.65
CA ASP A 142 -19.76 -4.58 -10.34
C ASP A 142 -18.33 -4.07 -10.48
N TRP A 143 -17.34 -4.87 -10.04
CA TRP A 143 -15.94 -4.52 -10.22
C TRP A 143 -15.63 -4.27 -11.69
N PHE A 144 -16.21 -5.03 -12.61
CA PHE A 144 -15.97 -4.94 -14.06
C PHE A 144 -16.83 -3.90 -14.80
N THR A 145 -17.69 -3.16 -14.11
CA THR A 145 -18.47 -2.07 -14.73
C THR A 145 -17.53 -1.04 -15.35
N GLY A 146 -17.70 -0.78 -16.66
CA GLY A 146 -16.83 0.10 -17.44
C GLY A 146 -15.52 -0.54 -17.94
N VAL A 147 -15.32 -1.85 -17.76
CA VAL A 147 -14.19 -2.60 -18.32
C VAL A 147 -14.63 -3.49 -19.47
N ASP A 148 -13.85 -3.42 -20.55
CA ASP A 148 -14.03 -4.19 -21.78
C ASP A 148 -14.32 -5.67 -21.51
N ALA A 149 -15.34 -6.21 -22.18
CA ALA A 149 -15.87 -7.55 -21.99
C ALA A 149 -14.86 -8.68 -22.26
N ARG A 150 -13.74 -8.39 -22.95
CA ARG A 150 -12.63 -9.34 -23.16
C ARG A 150 -11.94 -9.74 -21.86
N PHE A 151 -11.98 -8.90 -20.83
CA PHE A 151 -11.36 -9.20 -19.54
C PHE A 151 -12.31 -10.02 -18.68
N LYS A 152 -11.94 -11.28 -18.46
CA LYS A 152 -12.68 -12.24 -17.63
C LYS A 152 -12.21 -12.31 -16.19
N THR A 153 -11.01 -11.83 -15.90
CA THR A 153 -10.45 -11.82 -14.55
C THR A 153 -9.86 -10.47 -14.20
N LYS A 154 -9.85 -10.14 -12.90
CA LYS A 154 -9.29 -8.87 -12.39
C LYS A 154 -7.81 -8.79 -12.70
N SER A 155 -7.08 -9.89 -12.52
CA SER A 155 -5.64 -9.98 -12.77
C SER A 155 -5.30 -9.78 -14.24
N ALA A 156 -6.11 -10.30 -15.17
CA ALA A 156 -5.90 -10.05 -16.60
C ALA A 156 -6.07 -8.56 -16.96
N TYR A 157 -7.06 -7.88 -16.38
CA TYR A 157 -7.21 -6.43 -16.55
C TYR A 157 -6.04 -5.66 -15.93
N MET A 158 -5.65 -5.99 -14.70
CA MET A 158 -4.56 -5.30 -13.99
C MET A 158 -3.21 -5.49 -14.69
N LYS A 159 -2.94 -6.69 -15.19
CA LYS A 159 -1.80 -6.98 -16.08
C LYS A 159 -1.82 -6.05 -17.30
N PHE A 160 -2.93 -6.02 -18.03
CA PHE A 160 -3.10 -5.15 -19.19
C PHE A 160 -2.94 -3.66 -18.86
N ASN A 161 -3.40 -3.22 -17.68
CA ASN A 161 -3.24 -1.84 -17.20
C ASN A 161 -1.75 -1.50 -17.07
N CYS A 162 -0.95 -2.37 -16.42
CA CYS A 162 0.49 -2.19 -16.34
C CYS A 162 1.14 -2.12 -17.73
N GLU A 163 0.85 -3.12 -18.58
CA GLU A 163 1.42 -3.17 -19.93
C GLU A 163 1.11 -1.91 -20.73
N SER A 164 -0.08 -1.33 -20.54
CA SER A 164 -0.51 -0.10 -21.22
C SER A 164 0.32 1.11 -20.80
N ARG A 165 0.73 1.19 -19.52
CA ARG A 165 1.66 2.23 -19.04
C ARG A 165 3.04 2.08 -19.67
N ILE A 166 3.58 0.85 -19.70
CA ILE A 166 4.89 0.57 -20.31
C ILE A 166 4.86 0.81 -21.82
N ARG A 167 3.79 0.42 -22.53
CA ARG A 167 3.56 0.79 -23.95
C ARG A 167 3.52 2.30 -24.14
N GLY A 168 2.91 3.03 -23.22
CA GLY A 168 2.91 4.49 -23.21
C GLY A 168 4.33 5.07 -23.18
N TYR A 169 5.21 4.51 -22.35
CA TYR A 169 6.61 4.94 -22.28
C TYR A 169 7.36 4.66 -23.59
N MET A 170 7.12 3.51 -24.21
CA MET A 170 7.70 3.19 -25.52
C MET A 170 7.22 4.17 -26.61
N LYS A 171 5.92 4.52 -26.62
CA LYS A 171 5.38 5.54 -27.54
C LYS A 171 6.05 6.91 -27.40
N GLU A 172 6.44 7.29 -26.18
CA GLU A 172 7.18 8.53 -25.94
C GLU A 172 8.60 8.47 -26.50
N VAL A 173 9.28 7.33 -26.37
CA VAL A 173 10.60 7.09 -27.01
C VAL A 173 10.47 7.18 -28.53
N ASP A 174 9.51 6.50 -29.13
CA ASP A 174 9.25 6.58 -30.58
C ASP A 174 8.93 8.02 -31.02
N GLY A 175 8.16 8.75 -30.21
CA GLY A 175 7.79 10.15 -30.44
C GLY A 175 8.99 11.09 -30.53
N ALA A 176 10.10 10.80 -29.86
CA ALA A 176 11.32 11.60 -29.91
C ALA A 176 11.93 11.67 -31.31
N THR A 177 11.66 10.67 -32.17
CA THR A 177 12.10 10.67 -33.58
C THR A 177 11.66 11.93 -34.34
N LYS A 178 10.53 12.55 -33.95
CA LYS A 178 9.98 13.74 -34.61
C LYS A 178 10.85 14.99 -34.41
N THR A 179 11.67 15.03 -33.36
CA THR A 179 12.52 16.20 -33.06
C THR A 179 13.92 16.06 -33.67
N ILE A 180 14.23 14.95 -34.33
CA ILE A 180 15.56 14.66 -34.88
C ILE A 180 15.68 15.19 -36.31
N GLN A 181 16.50 16.22 -36.51
CA GLN A 181 16.71 16.84 -37.82
C GLN A 181 17.70 16.05 -38.70
N LYS A 182 18.81 15.56 -38.12
CA LYS A 182 19.86 14.86 -38.87
C LYS A 182 19.39 13.46 -39.26
N ALA A 183 19.29 13.18 -40.57
CA ALA A 183 18.81 11.89 -41.10
C ALA A 183 19.60 10.68 -40.57
N LYS A 184 20.93 10.79 -40.50
CA LYS A 184 21.80 9.73 -39.96
C LYS A 184 21.51 9.41 -38.49
N VAL A 185 21.34 10.43 -37.66
CA VAL A 185 21.02 10.26 -36.23
C VAL A 185 19.62 9.65 -36.09
N ARG A 186 18.67 10.10 -36.91
CA ARG A 186 17.31 9.58 -36.93
C ARG A 186 17.28 8.08 -37.26
N GLU A 187 18.10 7.64 -38.21
CA GLU A 187 18.23 6.23 -38.57
C GLU A 187 18.77 5.38 -37.40
N GLU A 188 19.84 5.84 -36.75
CA GLU A 188 20.43 5.14 -35.60
C GLU A 188 19.48 5.12 -34.39
N PHE A 189 18.71 6.20 -34.18
CA PHE A 189 17.66 6.25 -33.17
C PHE A 189 16.53 5.26 -33.46
N LEU A 190 16.08 5.15 -34.71
CA LEU A 190 15.05 4.17 -35.09
C LEU A 190 15.51 2.72 -34.87
N LYS A 191 16.78 2.40 -35.21
CA LYS A 191 17.38 1.07 -34.92
C LYS A 191 17.38 0.76 -33.42
N THR A 192 17.78 1.75 -32.62
CA THR A 192 17.77 1.69 -31.15
C THR A 192 16.35 1.50 -30.61
N SER A 193 15.38 2.30 -31.05
CA SER A 193 13.98 2.23 -30.63
C SER A 193 13.35 0.88 -30.95
N LYS A 194 13.59 0.35 -32.15
CA LYS A 194 13.12 -0.99 -32.55
C LYS A 194 13.69 -2.09 -31.66
N SER A 195 14.95 -1.98 -31.27
CA SER A 195 15.60 -2.94 -30.36
C SER A 195 14.99 -2.88 -28.96
N LEU A 196 14.77 -1.68 -28.42
CA LEU A 196 14.07 -1.48 -27.14
C LEU A 196 12.64 -2.03 -27.18
N ALA A 197 11.89 -1.75 -28.25
CA ALA A 197 10.54 -2.29 -28.43
C ALA A 197 10.51 -3.83 -28.42
N GLN A 198 11.51 -4.46 -29.05
CA GLN A 198 11.65 -5.91 -29.00
C GLN A 198 11.97 -6.43 -27.59
N MET A 199 12.83 -5.74 -26.84
CA MET A 199 13.11 -6.09 -25.44
C MET A 199 11.85 -6.00 -24.57
N VAL A 200 11.08 -4.91 -24.71
CA VAL A 200 9.81 -4.71 -24.02
C VAL A 200 8.81 -5.82 -24.38
N LYS A 201 8.71 -6.19 -25.67
CA LYS A 201 7.84 -7.28 -26.13
C LYS A 201 8.26 -8.63 -25.54
N THR A 202 9.55 -8.94 -25.52
CA THR A 202 10.09 -10.16 -24.91
C THR A 202 9.75 -10.23 -23.43
N ALA A 203 9.83 -9.10 -22.71
CA ALA A 203 9.45 -9.00 -21.32
C ALA A 203 7.93 -8.86 -21.07
N ARG A 204 7.09 -9.08 -22.10
CA ARG A 204 5.62 -8.94 -22.03
C ARG A 204 5.18 -7.60 -21.43
N HIS A 205 5.87 -6.53 -21.81
CA HIS A 205 5.63 -5.16 -21.34
C HIS A 205 5.60 -5.03 -19.81
N ASN A 206 6.29 -5.91 -19.08
CA ASN A 206 6.32 -5.96 -17.62
C ASN A 206 4.92 -5.97 -16.98
N GLY A 207 3.93 -6.54 -17.66
CA GLY A 207 2.55 -6.63 -17.18
C GLY A 207 2.44 -7.29 -15.81
N CYS A 208 3.39 -8.18 -15.49
CA CYS A 208 3.48 -8.88 -14.22
C CYS A 208 3.54 -7.96 -12.99
N TYR A 209 4.00 -6.71 -13.13
CA TYR A 209 4.10 -5.80 -11.99
C TYR A 209 2.77 -5.57 -11.28
N PHE A 210 1.64 -5.60 -12.00
CA PHE A 210 0.32 -5.40 -11.40
C PHE A 210 -0.51 -6.68 -11.32
N ASP A 211 0.05 -7.83 -11.63
CA ASP A 211 -0.68 -9.11 -11.65
C ASP A 211 -0.41 -9.88 -10.36
N ARG A 212 -1.40 -9.91 -9.45
CA ARG A 212 -1.27 -10.58 -8.15
C ARG A 212 -1.04 -12.09 -8.24
N THR A 213 -1.33 -12.71 -9.39
CA THR A 213 -1.10 -14.16 -9.61
C THR A 213 0.36 -14.49 -9.92
N GLU A 214 1.16 -13.48 -10.28
CA GLU A 214 2.59 -13.66 -10.56
C GLU A 214 3.39 -13.83 -9.26
N LYS A 215 4.57 -14.44 -9.35
CA LYS A 215 5.41 -14.70 -8.17
C LYS A 215 6.13 -13.43 -7.71
N GLN A 216 6.48 -13.38 -6.43
CA GLN A 216 7.53 -12.45 -5.99
C GLN A 216 8.89 -12.95 -6.51
N PRO A 217 9.81 -12.05 -6.92
CA PRO A 217 9.75 -10.60 -6.77
C PRO A 217 9.07 -9.86 -7.93
N ASP A 218 8.52 -10.54 -8.93
CA ASP A 218 8.07 -9.90 -10.18
C ASP A 218 6.90 -8.92 -9.98
N ARG A 219 5.86 -9.31 -9.23
CA ARG A 219 4.74 -8.41 -8.91
C ARG A 219 5.09 -7.34 -7.87
N LEU A 220 4.38 -6.21 -7.92
CA LEU A 220 4.50 -5.10 -6.96
C LEU A 220 3.53 -5.22 -5.77
N CYS A 221 2.53 -6.07 -5.87
CA CYS A 221 1.52 -6.28 -4.82
C CYS A 221 1.76 -7.56 -4.01
N THR A 222 1.02 -7.69 -2.91
CA THR A 222 0.88 -8.95 -2.17
C THR A 222 0.05 -9.98 -2.96
N GLN A 223 -0.13 -11.20 -2.44
CA GLN A 223 -0.97 -12.22 -3.10
C GLN A 223 -2.44 -11.78 -3.15
N GLU A 224 -2.86 -11.02 -2.14
CA GLU A 224 -4.21 -10.50 -1.96
C GLU A 224 -4.46 -9.26 -2.86
N GLY A 225 -3.41 -8.66 -3.41
CA GLY A 225 -3.50 -7.53 -4.34
C GLY A 225 -3.18 -6.16 -3.73
N TRP A 226 -2.66 -6.11 -2.50
CA TRP A 226 -2.27 -4.84 -1.86
C TRP A 226 -1.01 -4.26 -2.48
N PHE A 227 -1.11 -3.03 -3.00
CA PHE A 227 0.02 -2.22 -3.44
C PHE A 227 0.40 -1.22 -2.35
N THR A 228 1.70 -1.03 -2.14
CA THR A 228 2.24 -0.05 -1.20
C THR A 228 3.02 1.01 -1.96
N CYS A 229 2.79 2.27 -1.63
CA CYS A 229 3.54 3.39 -2.19
C CYS A 229 5.01 3.29 -1.81
N GLN A 230 5.89 3.40 -2.80
CA GLN A 230 7.33 3.32 -2.60
C GLN A 230 7.95 4.67 -2.16
N GLY A 231 7.12 5.71 -1.99
CA GLY A 231 7.54 7.07 -1.68
C GLY A 231 8.08 7.82 -2.91
N SER A 232 8.27 9.14 -2.77
CA SER A 232 8.81 9.99 -3.85
C SER A 232 10.20 9.52 -4.33
N TYR A 233 10.68 10.05 -5.47
CA TYR A 233 11.90 9.57 -6.14
C TYR A 233 13.17 9.56 -5.26
N GLU A 234 13.24 10.46 -4.28
CA GLU A 234 14.35 10.64 -3.33
C GLU A 234 14.22 9.79 -2.05
N GLN A 235 13.01 9.33 -1.74
CA GLN A 235 12.73 8.60 -0.50
C GLN A 235 12.89 7.09 -0.70
N LYS A 236 13.26 6.36 0.36
CA LYS A 236 13.30 4.89 0.33
C LYS A 236 11.92 4.26 0.53
N VAL A 237 11.07 4.89 1.35
CA VAL A 237 9.74 4.43 1.74
C VAL A 237 8.75 5.59 1.77
N CYS A 238 7.46 5.30 1.61
CA CYS A 238 6.41 6.29 1.78
C CYS A 238 6.15 6.55 3.27
N GLN A 239 6.39 7.77 3.74
CA GLN A 239 6.18 8.14 5.15
C GLN A 239 4.70 8.12 5.56
N SER A 240 3.80 8.40 4.62
CA SER A 240 2.36 8.35 4.85
C SER A 240 1.78 6.94 4.73
N LEU A 241 2.61 5.93 4.44
CA LEU A 241 2.20 4.52 4.31
C LEU A 241 1.00 4.29 3.37
N HIS A 242 0.89 5.09 2.29
CA HIS A 242 -0.21 4.96 1.34
C HIS A 242 -0.24 3.53 0.77
N SER A 243 -1.40 2.90 0.83
CA SER A 243 -1.67 1.59 0.28
C SER A 243 -3.01 1.59 -0.47
N ILE A 244 -3.21 0.59 -1.34
CA ILE A 244 -4.47 0.41 -2.06
C ILE A 244 -4.59 -1.05 -2.53
N ASN A 245 -5.80 -1.59 -2.50
CA ASN A 245 -6.13 -2.84 -3.17
C ASN A 245 -7.09 -2.60 -4.35
N PRO A 246 -6.59 -2.42 -5.59
CA PRO A 246 -7.45 -2.19 -6.76
C PRO A 246 -8.29 -3.42 -7.13
N TYR A 247 -8.04 -4.58 -6.52
CA TYR A 247 -8.86 -5.78 -6.72
C TYR A 247 -10.12 -5.78 -5.85
N GLY A 248 -10.18 -4.97 -4.80
CA GLY A 248 -11.28 -4.97 -3.83
C GLY A 248 -12.61 -4.46 -4.36
N SER A 249 -12.59 -3.34 -5.09
CA SER A 249 -13.80 -2.65 -5.54
C SER A 249 -13.59 -1.87 -6.83
N ARG A 250 -14.71 -1.53 -7.50
CA ARG A 250 -14.72 -0.65 -8.68
C ARG A 250 -14.06 0.71 -8.38
N GLU A 251 -14.35 1.30 -7.23
CA GLU A 251 -13.79 2.59 -6.81
C GLU A 251 -12.27 2.49 -6.63
N SER A 252 -11.78 1.50 -5.87
CA SER A 252 -10.34 1.29 -5.67
C SER A 252 -9.60 1.06 -6.99
N ARG A 253 -10.19 0.31 -7.93
CA ARG A 253 -9.65 0.14 -9.28
C ARG A 253 -9.52 1.47 -10.03
N ILE A 254 -10.53 2.33 -9.94
CA ILE A 254 -10.52 3.66 -10.58
C ILE A 254 -9.47 4.56 -9.91
N VAL A 255 -9.43 4.62 -8.58
CA VAL A 255 -8.45 5.41 -7.83
C VAL A 255 -7.01 5.00 -8.17
N PHE A 256 -6.76 3.71 -8.43
CA PHE A 256 -5.45 3.22 -8.86
C PHE A 256 -4.96 3.78 -10.21
N SER A 257 -5.85 4.33 -11.04
CA SER A 257 -5.45 5.08 -12.24
C SER A 257 -4.68 6.37 -11.91
N THR A 258 -4.86 6.92 -10.71
CA THR A 258 -4.14 8.11 -10.23
C THR A 258 -2.75 7.79 -9.72
N TRP A 259 -2.47 6.53 -9.38
CA TRP A 259 -1.15 6.05 -8.98
C TRP A 259 -0.22 6.01 -10.19
N ASN A 260 1.06 6.33 -10.00
CA ASN A 260 2.02 6.46 -11.09
C ASN A 260 3.16 5.45 -10.95
N LEU A 261 3.67 4.97 -12.08
CA LEU A 261 4.99 4.33 -12.16
C LEU A 261 5.98 5.44 -12.54
N ASP A 262 6.43 6.18 -11.53
CA ASP A 262 7.26 7.36 -11.67
C ASP A 262 8.73 6.99 -11.92
N HIS A 263 9.37 7.68 -12.85
CA HIS A 263 10.77 7.46 -13.20
C HIS A 263 11.68 8.30 -12.28
N ARG A 264 12.57 7.67 -11.50
CA ARG A 264 13.51 8.40 -10.65
C ARG A 264 14.41 9.30 -11.50
N ILE A 265 15.15 8.73 -12.43
CA ILE A 265 15.81 9.45 -13.52
C ILE A 265 14.74 9.69 -14.59
N GLU A 266 14.37 10.95 -14.82
CA GLU A 266 13.20 11.30 -15.62
C GLU A 266 13.36 10.88 -17.10
N LYS A 267 12.36 10.15 -17.62
CA LYS A 267 12.37 9.67 -19.02
C LYS A 267 12.48 10.81 -20.05
N LYS A 268 11.62 11.83 -19.96
CA LYS A 268 11.51 12.90 -20.96
C LYS A 268 12.56 14.00 -20.78
N ARG A 269 12.90 14.32 -19.52
CA ARG A 269 13.87 15.38 -19.21
C ARG A 269 15.32 14.91 -19.27
N THR A 270 15.58 13.63 -19.02
CA THR A 270 16.96 13.12 -18.89
C THR A 270 17.24 11.94 -19.83
N ILE A 271 16.50 10.83 -19.71
CA ILE A 271 16.90 9.56 -20.36
C ILE A 271 16.84 9.64 -21.89
N ILE A 272 15.71 10.11 -22.44
CA ILE A 272 15.53 10.24 -23.90
C ILE A 272 16.50 11.27 -24.50
N PRO A 273 16.68 12.47 -23.91
CA PRO A 273 17.72 13.41 -24.34
C PRO A 273 19.13 12.82 -24.31
N ALA A 274 19.52 12.11 -23.23
CA ALA A 274 20.84 11.49 -23.12
C ALA A 274 21.07 10.41 -24.19
N LEU A 275 20.04 9.61 -24.50
CA LEU A 275 20.10 8.63 -25.58
C LEU A 275 20.28 9.30 -26.95
N LEU A 276 19.53 10.39 -27.19
CA LEU A 276 19.63 11.17 -28.42
C LEU A 276 21.03 11.77 -28.59
N GLU A 277 21.57 12.36 -27.52
CA GLU A 277 22.90 12.97 -27.50
C GLU A 277 23.99 11.94 -27.79
N ALA A 278 23.92 10.77 -27.15
CA ALA A 278 24.86 9.67 -27.42
C ALA A 278 24.86 9.27 -28.91
N LEU A 279 23.68 9.21 -29.54
CA LEU A 279 23.52 8.86 -30.94
C LEU A 279 23.89 9.98 -31.93
N GLN A 280 24.20 11.19 -31.46
CA GLN A 280 24.78 12.22 -32.33
C GLN A 280 26.19 11.81 -32.79
N ASN A 281 26.95 11.16 -31.91
CA ASN A 281 28.37 10.89 -32.11
C ASN A 281 28.71 9.39 -32.21
N HIS A 282 27.78 8.51 -31.81
CA HIS A 282 27.99 7.06 -31.77
C HIS A 282 26.93 6.29 -32.57
N LYS A 283 27.26 5.06 -32.98
CA LYS A 283 26.29 4.17 -33.62
C LYS A 283 25.44 3.47 -32.56
N SER A 284 24.26 3.02 -32.96
CA SER A 284 23.38 2.19 -32.11
C SER A 284 24.06 0.90 -31.59
N SER A 285 25.06 0.39 -32.30
CA SER A 285 25.89 -0.75 -31.87
C SER A 285 26.75 -0.46 -30.65
N ASP A 286 27.11 0.80 -30.44
CA ASP A 286 28.04 1.23 -29.39
C ASP A 286 27.28 1.53 -28.08
N ILE A 287 25.96 1.72 -28.19
CA ILE A 287 25.08 2.01 -27.06
C ILE A 287 24.81 0.75 -26.23
N ASN A 288 24.89 0.90 -24.91
CA ASN A 288 24.44 -0.10 -23.96
C ASN A 288 22.91 -0.06 -23.83
N LEU A 289 22.20 -0.78 -24.70
CA LEU A 289 20.74 -0.81 -24.68
C LEU A 289 20.15 -1.36 -23.38
N ASN A 290 20.86 -2.26 -22.69
CA ASN A 290 20.40 -2.78 -21.40
C ASN A 290 20.31 -1.68 -20.36
N TYR A 291 21.26 -0.73 -20.34
CA TYR A 291 21.21 0.41 -19.44
C TYR A 291 19.95 1.26 -19.66
N PHE A 292 19.71 1.71 -20.90
CA PHE A 292 18.53 2.50 -21.23
C PHE A 292 17.21 1.73 -21.02
N TYR A 293 17.19 0.43 -21.32
CA TYR A 293 16.03 -0.42 -21.05
C TYR A 293 15.70 -0.46 -19.55
N ARG A 294 16.70 -0.68 -18.69
CA ARG A 294 16.53 -0.70 -17.23
C ARG A 294 15.96 0.62 -16.73
N LEU A 295 16.48 1.74 -17.23
CA LEU A 295 15.99 3.07 -16.84
C LEU A 295 14.59 3.39 -17.35
N LEU A 296 14.22 2.98 -18.56
CA LEU A 296 12.95 3.36 -19.18
C LEU A 296 11.77 2.48 -18.75
N PHE A 297 12.00 1.19 -18.53
CA PHE A 297 10.91 0.22 -18.48
C PHE A 297 10.88 -0.65 -17.23
N THR A 298 11.89 -0.59 -16.36
CA THR A 298 12.01 -1.50 -15.22
C THR A 298 11.96 -0.81 -13.87
N ARG A 299 11.73 -1.60 -12.82
CA ARG A 299 11.72 -1.18 -11.42
C ARG A 299 13.07 -0.70 -10.87
N GLU A 300 14.16 -0.85 -11.63
CA GLU A 300 15.44 -0.22 -11.26
C GLU A 300 15.32 1.31 -11.21
N ASN A 301 14.44 1.87 -12.05
CA ASN A 301 14.20 3.31 -12.11
C ASN A 301 12.72 3.69 -11.95
N LEU A 302 11.78 2.74 -12.07
CA LEU A 302 10.35 2.96 -11.85
C LEU A 302 9.97 2.74 -10.38
N LYS A 303 9.26 3.71 -9.80
CA LYS A 303 8.62 3.62 -8.49
C LYS A 303 7.12 3.74 -8.61
N LEU A 304 6.38 2.81 -8.01
CA LEU A 304 4.95 2.91 -7.83
C LEU A 304 4.64 3.90 -6.70
N VAL A 305 3.97 5.00 -7.03
CA VAL A 305 3.70 6.09 -6.08
C VAL A 305 2.25 6.53 -6.12
N HIS A 306 1.69 6.80 -4.94
CA HIS A 306 0.43 7.52 -4.80
C HIS A 306 0.57 8.93 -5.41
N ILE A 307 -0.52 9.49 -5.94
CA ILE A 307 -0.49 10.78 -6.66
C ILE A 307 0.12 11.92 -5.82
N VAL A 308 -0.10 11.93 -4.51
CA VAL A 308 0.46 12.96 -3.61
C VAL A 308 1.96 12.80 -3.36
N CYS A 309 2.50 11.60 -3.60
CA CYS A 309 3.94 11.31 -3.49
C CYS A 309 4.67 11.50 -4.83
N HIS A 310 3.93 11.74 -5.93
CA HIS A 310 4.48 11.99 -7.24
C HIS A 310 4.89 13.46 -7.37
N LYS A 311 6.18 13.74 -7.16
CA LYS A 311 6.75 15.09 -7.29
C LYS A 311 6.92 15.43 -8.77
N LYS A 312 6.02 16.24 -9.34
CA LYS A 312 6.06 16.63 -10.77
C LYS A 312 7.19 17.63 -11.14
N GLY A 313 7.92 18.14 -10.15
CA GLY A 313 9.10 18.98 -10.35
C GLY A 313 10.26 18.22 -11.03
N ALA A 314 11.36 18.91 -11.34
CA ALA A 314 12.55 18.23 -11.85
C ALA A 314 13.19 17.37 -10.75
N HIS A 315 13.63 16.16 -11.09
CA HIS A 315 14.27 15.24 -10.14
C HIS A 315 15.77 15.51 -10.00
N ASN A 316 16.37 16.28 -10.91
CA ASN A 316 17.80 16.61 -10.94
C ASN A 316 18.73 15.39 -10.87
N LEU A 317 18.26 14.23 -11.35
CA LEU A 317 19.05 13.02 -11.50
C LEU A 317 19.48 12.86 -12.95
N LEU A 318 20.74 12.45 -13.15
CA LEU A 318 21.37 12.30 -14.45
C LEU A 318 21.62 10.83 -14.78
N CYS A 319 21.79 10.54 -16.07
CA CYS A 319 22.29 9.25 -16.51
C CYS A 319 23.78 9.08 -16.13
N ASP A 320 24.18 7.87 -15.74
CA ASP A 320 25.58 7.49 -15.61
C ASP A 320 26.22 7.34 -17.00
N THR A 321 27.10 8.28 -17.33
CA THR A 321 27.82 8.32 -18.61
C THR A 321 28.70 7.09 -18.84
N ASN A 322 29.17 6.43 -17.78
CA ASN A 322 30.02 5.25 -17.88
C ASN A 322 29.24 3.98 -18.26
N GLU A 323 27.93 3.95 -18.01
CA GLU A 323 27.07 2.82 -18.36
C GLU A 323 26.37 2.99 -19.71
N MET A 324 26.37 4.19 -20.30
CA MET A 324 25.67 4.48 -21.56
C MET A 324 26.24 3.74 -22.77
N PHE A 325 27.52 3.37 -22.75
CA PHE A 325 28.23 2.74 -23.86
C PHE A 325 28.64 1.31 -23.52
N ARG A 326 28.74 0.45 -24.54
CA ARG A 326 29.25 -0.91 -24.35
C ARG A 326 30.75 -0.87 -24.04
N ARG A 327 31.18 -1.69 -23.08
CA ARG A 327 32.60 -1.87 -22.78
C ARG A 327 33.27 -2.67 -23.90
N ALA A 328 34.52 -2.34 -24.22
CA ALA A 328 35.29 -2.99 -25.29
C ALA A 328 35.34 -4.54 -25.15
N SER A 329 35.32 -5.07 -23.92
CA SER A 329 35.33 -6.51 -23.63
C SER A 329 34.06 -7.28 -24.02
N ASP A 330 32.91 -6.63 -24.14
CA ASP A 330 31.65 -7.30 -24.52
C ASP A 330 31.57 -7.58 -26.02
N SER A 331 32.29 -6.78 -26.82
CA SER A 331 32.47 -6.95 -28.27
C SER A 331 33.17 -8.27 -28.62
N GLU A 332 34.11 -8.72 -27.78
CA GLU A 332 34.87 -9.96 -28.01
C GLU A 332 34.05 -11.20 -27.66
N LYS A 333 33.24 -11.16 -26.59
CA LYS A 333 32.36 -12.29 -26.21
C LYS A 333 31.29 -12.59 -27.27
N GLN A 334 30.80 -11.59 -28.01
CA GLN A 334 29.89 -11.82 -29.14
C GLN A 334 30.60 -12.36 -30.38
N LYS A 335 31.84 -11.92 -30.68
CA LYS A 335 32.64 -12.48 -31.80
C LYS A 335 33.01 -13.96 -31.57
N VAL A 336 33.31 -14.36 -30.34
CA VAL A 336 33.65 -15.76 -30.00
C VAL A 336 32.44 -16.69 -30.13
N LYS A 337 31.23 -16.24 -29.81
CA LYS A 337 30.00 -17.03 -30.02
C LYS A 337 29.60 -17.17 -31.49
N GLY A 338 29.96 -16.22 -32.36
CA GLY A 338 29.70 -16.30 -33.80
C GLY A 338 30.64 -17.22 -34.59
N LYS A 339 31.83 -17.55 -34.04
CA LYS A 339 32.82 -18.42 -34.72
C LYS A 339 32.76 -19.90 -34.32
N ARG A 340 32.06 -20.28 -33.24
CA ARG A 340 31.86 -21.68 -32.86
C ARG A 340 30.58 -22.26 -33.46
N ARG A 341 30.53 -22.41 -34.79
CA ARG A 341 29.66 -23.39 -35.48
C ARG A 341 30.06 -23.49 -36.95
N ARG A 342 31.15 -24.20 -37.19
CA ARG A 342 31.41 -25.04 -38.38
C ARG A 342 32.70 -25.79 -38.11
N LEU A 343 32.57 -27.07 -37.79
CA LEU A 343 33.57 -28.09 -38.04
C LEU A 343 32.84 -29.44 -38.01
N VAL A 344 32.73 -29.99 -39.23
CA VAL A 344 32.36 -31.33 -39.70
C VAL A 344 31.03 -31.90 -39.19
#